data_AF-A0AAP2BCB2-F1
#
_entry.id   AF-A0AAP2BCB2-F1
#
_cell.length_a   1.000
_cell.length_b   1.000
_cell.length_c   1.000
_cell.angle_alpha   90.00
_cell.angle_beta   90.00
_cell.angle_gamma   90.00
#
_symmetry.space_group_name_H-M   'P 1'
#
loop_
_entity.id
_entity.type
_entity.pdbx_description
1 polymer ?
#
loop_
_entity_poly.entity_id
_entity_poly.type
_entity_poly.pdbx_seq_one_letter_code
_entity_poly.pdbx_strand_id
1 'polypeptide(L)' 'MDFLASTVAFLEFQGREVDANGVAGNMSREQSDNFFERLNHYRSIYKKQSQPA' A
#
# COMPACT_ATOMS: atom_id res chain seq x y z
N MET A 1 0.52 4.22 -10.32
CA MET A 1 -0.17 4.07 -9.03
C MET A 1 -0.12 2.65 -8.48
N ASP A 2 -0.43 1.62 -9.26
CA ASP A 2 -0.41 0.22 -8.78
C ASP A 2 0.96 -0.21 -8.26
N PHE A 3 2.03 0.13 -8.98
CA PHE A 3 3.39 -0.27 -8.61
C PHE A 3 3.84 0.30 -7.26
N LEU A 4 3.52 1.56 -6.97
CA LEU A 4 3.82 2.17 -5.67
C LEU A 4 2.96 1.54 -4.58
N ALA A 5 1.66 1.38 -4.82
CA ALA A 5 0.74 0.80 -3.85
C ALA A 5 1.09 -0.67 -3.50
N SER A 6 1.46 -1.48 -4.50
CA SER A 6 1.87 -2.87 -4.29
C SER A 6 3.23 -2.95 -3.58
N THR A 7 4.17 -2.09 -3.93
CA THR A 7 5.50 -2.04 -3.28
C THR A 7 5.39 -1.60 -1.83
N VAL A 8 4.60 -0.56 -1.53
CA VAL A 8 4.38 -0.09 -0.15
C VAL A 8 3.71 -1.20 0.67
N ALA A 9 2.64 -1.82 0.16
CA ALA A 9 1.98 -2.93 0.86
C ALA A 9 2.90 -4.13 1.07
N PHE A 10 3.77 -4.45 0.10
CA PHE A 10 4.74 -5.53 0.20
C PHE A 10 5.83 -5.24 1.24
N LEU A 11 6.36 -4.02 1.26
CA LEU A 11 7.38 -3.61 2.22
C LEU A 11 6.80 -3.58 3.65
N GLU A 12 5.57 -3.09 3.82
CA GLU A 12 4.84 -3.18 5.10
C GLU A 12 4.65 -4.63 5.53
N PHE A 13 4.30 -5.52 4.59
CA PHE A 13 4.17 -6.95 4.85
C PHE A 13 5.50 -7.61 5.25
N GLN A 14 6.62 -7.16 4.69
CA GLN A 14 7.97 -7.60 5.09
C GLN A 14 8.43 -7.03 6.44
N GLY A 15 7.61 -6.22 7.11
CA GLY A 15 7.95 -5.59 8.39
C GLY A 15 8.87 -4.38 8.26
N ARG A 16 8.99 -3.79 7.05
CA ARG A 16 9.64 -2.49 6.89
C ARG A 16 8.64 -1.37 7.17
N GLU A 17 9.09 -0.39 7.94
CA GLU A 17 8.33 0.83 8.18
C GLU A 17 8.33 1.67 6.89
N VAL A 18 7.17 1.76 6.23
CA VAL A 18 7.01 2.56 5.02
C VAL A 18 5.98 3.65 5.28
N ASP A 19 6.39 4.89 5.08
CA ASP A 19 5.53 6.05 5.27
C ASP A 19 4.66 6.28 4.02
N ALA A 20 3.52 5.59 3.96
CA ALA A 20 2.53 5.75 2.90
C ALA A 20 1.97 7.19 2.83
N ASN A 21 1.94 7.89 3.96
CA ASN A 21 1.48 9.28 4.04
C ASN A 21 2.44 10.25 3.37
N GLY A 22 3.76 10.07 3.51
CA GLY A 22 4.78 10.87 2.83
C GLY A 22 4.83 10.62 1.33
N VAL A 23 4.53 9.39 0.90
CA VAL A 23 4.32 9.06 -0.52
C VAL A 23 3.10 9.78 -1.06
N ALA A 24 1.98 9.76 -0.33
CA ALA A 24 0.74 10.45 -0.70
C ALA A 24 0.85 11.99 -0.59
N GLY A 25 1.73 12.51 0.26
CA GLY A 25 1.91 13.95 0.48
C GLY A 25 2.49 14.70 -0.73
N ASN A 26 3.14 13.99 -1.66
CA ASN A 26 3.60 14.54 -2.94
C ASN A 26 2.55 14.47 -4.06
N MET A 27 1.33 14.00 -3.74
CA MET A 27 0.26 13.75 -4.71
C MET A 27 -0.90 14.73 -4.52
N SER A 28 -1.61 15.05 -5.60
CA SER A 28 -2.90 15.75 -5.53
C SER A 28 -3.93 14.88 -4.80
N ARG A 29 -4.96 15.49 -4.19
CA ARG A 29 -6.01 14.76 -3.44
C ARG A 29 -6.60 13.55 -4.19
N GLU A 30 -6.90 13.71 -5.47
CA GLU A 30 -7.46 12.64 -6.30
C GLU A 30 -6.47 11.48 -6.53
N GLN A 31 -5.18 11.81 -6.64
CA GLN A 31 -4.11 10.83 -6.79
C GLN A 31 -3.81 10.11 -5.47
N SER A 32 -3.84 10.82 -4.35
CA SER A 32 -3.71 10.20 -3.03
C SER A 32 -4.89 9.26 -2.73
N ASP A 33 -6.12 9.63 -3.11
CA ASP A 33 -7.31 8.81 -2.87
C ASP A 33 -7.22 7.48 -3.65
N ASN A 34 -6.89 7.56 -4.95
CA ASN A 34 -6.61 6.39 -5.78
C ASN A 34 -5.44 5.54 -5.27
N PHE A 35 -4.41 6.17 -4.70
CA PHE A 35 -3.27 5.47 -4.11
C PHE A 35 -3.68 4.69 -2.86
N PHE A 36 -4.44 5.30 -1.95
CA PHE A 36 -4.90 4.64 -0.72
C PHE A 36 -5.88 3.51 -1.01
N GLU A 37 -6.78 3.69 -1.98
CA GLU A 37 -7.71 2.63 -2.39
C GLU A 37 -6.93 1.38 -2.85
N ARG A 38 -5.95 1.57 -3.73
CA ARG A 38 -5.10 0.48 -4.23
C ARG A 38 -4.19 -0.09 -3.15
N LEU A 39 -3.63 0.74 -2.29
CA LEU A 39 -2.79 0.30 -1.18
C LEU A 39 -3.59 -0.62 -0.25
N ASN A 40 -4.82 -0.24 0.09
CA ASN A 40 -5.70 -1.06 0.91
C ASN A 40 -6.06 -2.39 0.24
N HIS A 41 -6.27 -2.38 -1.08
CA HIS A 41 -6.49 -3.59 -1.86
C HIS A 41 -5.29 -4.55 -1.75
N TYR A 42 -4.06 -4.09 -1.97
CA TYR A 42 -2.86 -4.92 -1.87
C TYR A 42 -2.58 -5.37 -0.43
N ARG A 43 -2.78 -4.51 0.58
CA ARG A 43 -2.68 -4.89 2.00
C ARG A 43 -3.62 -6.05 2.34
N SER A 44 -4.85 -6.03 1.81
CA SER A 44 -5.81 -7.13 2.00
C SER A 44 -5.33 -8.44 1.37
N ILE A 45 -4.71 -8.39 0.19
CA ILE A 45 -4.13 -9.56 -0.49
C ILE A 45 -2.99 -10.13 0.34
N TYR A 46 -2.02 -9.31 0.75
CA TYR A 46 -0.88 -9.77 1.55
C TYR A 46 -1.31 -10.29 2.93
N LYS A 47 -2.30 -9.64 3.57
CA LYS A 47 -2.87 -10.12 4.83
C LYS A 47 -3.52 -11.50 4.69
N LYS A 48 -4.27 -11.74 3.61
CA LYS A 48 -4.84 -13.07 3.29
C LYS A 48 -3.75 -14.10 3.01
N GLN A 49 -2.66 -13.69 2.36
CA GLN A 49 -1.56 -14.59 1.99
C GLN A 49 -0.70 -15.03 3.19
N SER A 50 -0.72 -14.30 4.31
CA SER A 50 -0.03 -14.67 5.56
C SER A 50 -0.79 -15.64 6.47
N GLN A 51 -2.03 -16.03 6.15
CA GLN A 51 -2.68 -17.12 6.85
C GLN A 51 -2.32 -18.46 6.18
N PRO A 52 -1.50 -19.32 6.82
CA PRO A 52 -1.42 -20.70 6.38
C PRO A 52 -2.81 -21.34 6.52
N ALA A 53 -3.20 -22.09 5.48
CA ALA A 53 -4.44 -22.87 5.44
C ALA A 53 -4.49 -23.92 6.56
#